data_AF-A0A9R0RJR1-F1
#
_entry.id   AF-A0A9R0RJR1-F1
#
_cell.length_a   1.000
_cell.length_b   1.000
_cell.length_c   1.000
_cell.angle_alpha   90.00
_cell.angle_beta   90.00
_cell.angle_gamma   90.00
#
_symmetry.space_group_name_H-M   'P 1'
#
loop_
_entity.id
_entity.type
_entity.pdbx_description
1 polymer ?
#
loop_
_entity_poly.entity_id
_entity_poly.type
_entity_poly.pdbx_seq_one_letter_code
_entity_poly.pdbx_strand_id
1 'polypeptide(L)'
;MPMAPPPLLPLSALLLLLAAASHASAKPVQTQALLATPLSPDRVSAPSELARDDDSNVFAAAEDAAASTVRFRVVHRDDFSKNATAAELLAYRLERDEKRAARLSAAAGAANGTRRGGGGVVAPVVSGLAQGSGEYFTKIGVGTPATPALMVLDTGSDVVWLQCAPCRRCYEQSGQVFDPRRSRSYGAVGCAAPLCRRLDSGGCDLRRSACLYQVTYGDGSVTAGDFATETLSPGGFSLFDTCYDLSGRKVVKVPTVSMHFAGGAEAALPPENYLIPVDSKGTFCFAFAGTDGGVSIIGNIQQQGFRVVFDGDGQRVAFVPKGC
;
A
#
# COMPACT_ATOMS: atom_id res chain seq x y z
N MET A 1 -44.13 -50.88 -56.84
CA MET A 1 -43.04 -51.59 -56.15
C MET A 1 -42.41 -50.65 -55.13
N PRO A 2 -42.69 -50.82 -53.83
CA PRO A 2 -41.81 -50.32 -52.78
C PRO A 2 -41.52 -51.43 -51.74
N MET A 3 -40.24 -51.77 -51.55
CA MET A 3 -39.75 -52.74 -50.57
C MET A 3 -38.93 -52.02 -49.47
N ALA A 4 -39.32 -52.29 -48.22
CA ALA A 4 -38.54 -52.81 -47.08
C ALA A 4 -37.13 -52.24 -46.68
N PRO A 5 -36.68 -52.43 -45.40
CA PRO A 5 -35.81 -51.50 -44.65
C PRO A 5 -34.34 -52.01 -44.40
N PRO A 6 -33.62 -51.61 -43.31
CA PRO A 6 -32.24 -51.03 -43.26
C PRO A 6 -31.11 -52.10 -43.12
N PRO A 7 -29.75 -51.79 -43.09
CA PRO A 7 -29.03 -51.38 -41.85
C PRO A 7 -27.59 -50.72 -41.96
N LEU A 8 -27.07 -50.26 -40.81
CA LEU A 8 -25.68 -50.27 -40.25
C LEU A 8 -24.47 -49.43 -40.79
N LEU A 9 -23.69 -48.95 -39.79
CA LEU A 9 -22.42 -48.16 -39.70
C LEU A 9 -21.17 -48.75 -40.41
N PRO A 10 -20.04 -48.01 -40.64
CA PRO A 10 -18.90 -48.00 -39.68
C PRO A 10 -17.93 -46.75 -39.65
N LEU A 11 -16.93 -46.82 -38.74
CA LEU A 11 -15.64 -46.09 -38.57
C LEU A 11 -15.64 -44.72 -37.83
N SER A 12 -15.29 -44.63 -36.54
CA SER A 12 -13.97 -44.77 -35.88
C SER A 12 -12.99 -43.59 -36.08
N ALA A 13 -12.78 -42.77 -35.04
CA ALA A 13 -11.46 -42.21 -34.68
C ALA A 13 -11.48 -41.57 -33.28
N LEU A 14 -10.80 -42.27 -32.38
CA LEU A 14 -10.21 -41.90 -31.10
C LEU A 14 -9.62 -40.47 -31.09
N LEU A 15 -9.97 -39.63 -30.10
CA LEU A 15 -9.15 -38.47 -29.73
C LEU A 15 -8.82 -38.52 -28.24
N LEU A 16 -7.52 -38.67 -27.96
CA LEU A 16 -6.92 -38.74 -26.63
C LEU A 16 -7.08 -37.42 -25.88
N LEU A 17 -7.46 -37.52 -24.59
CA LEU A 17 -7.23 -36.48 -23.60
C LEU A 17 -5.73 -36.37 -23.30
N LEU A 18 -5.11 -35.26 -23.70
CA LEU A 18 -3.81 -34.82 -23.18
C LEU A 18 -4.03 -33.86 -22.02
N ALA A 19 -3.63 -34.30 -20.83
CA ALA A 19 -3.51 -33.46 -19.65
C ALA A 19 -2.40 -32.42 -19.87
N ALA A 20 -2.75 -31.14 -19.92
CA ALA A 20 -1.77 -30.06 -19.87
C ALA A 20 -1.42 -29.78 -18.40
N ALA A 21 -0.27 -30.28 -17.96
CA ALA A 21 0.38 -29.84 -16.73
C ALA A 21 0.82 -28.39 -16.90
N SER A 22 0.17 -27.47 -16.20
CA SER A 22 0.53 -26.05 -16.10
C SER A 22 1.86 -25.89 -15.37
N HIS A 23 2.96 -25.94 -16.14
CA HIS A 23 4.26 -25.47 -15.69
C HIS A 23 4.21 -23.94 -15.62
N ALA A 24 4.38 -23.38 -14.43
CA ALA A 24 4.64 -21.97 -14.24
C ALA A 24 5.99 -21.62 -14.88
N SER A 25 5.94 -21.26 -16.17
CA SER A 25 7.09 -20.73 -16.90
C SER A 25 7.39 -19.33 -16.36
N ALA A 26 8.54 -19.19 -15.69
CA ALA A 26 9.06 -17.89 -15.29
C ALA A 26 9.18 -17.01 -16.54
N LYS A 27 8.49 -15.86 -16.57
CA LYS A 27 8.53 -14.95 -17.71
C LYS A 27 9.98 -14.48 -17.95
N PRO A 28 10.45 -14.41 -19.21
CA PRO A 28 11.79 -13.96 -19.52
C PRO A 28 11.99 -12.49 -19.10
N VAL A 29 13.19 -12.21 -18.58
CA VAL A 29 13.61 -10.90 -18.07
C VAL A 29 13.51 -9.84 -19.17
N GLN A 30 12.80 -8.76 -18.88
CA GLN A 30 12.67 -7.61 -19.77
C GLN A 30 13.89 -6.69 -19.61
N THR A 31 14.59 -6.39 -20.71
CA THR A 31 15.80 -5.57 -20.71
C THR A 31 15.51 -4.13 -21.14
N GLN A 32 16.16 -3.16 -20.49
CA GLN A 32 16.21 -1.77 -20.94
C GLN A 32 17.66 -1.32 -21.01
N ALA A 33 18.04 -0.67 -22.10
CA ALA A 33 19.38 -0.11 -22.30
C ALA A 33 19.35 1.39 -22.01
N LEU A 34 20.20 1.85 -21.10
CA LEU A 34 20.34 3.27 -20.78
C LEU A 34 21.50 3.87 -21.60
N LEU A 35 21.20 4.86 -22.44
CA LEU A 35 22.21 5.63 -23.16
C LEU A 35 22.76 6.72 -22.23
N ALA A 36 23.94 6.49 -21.66
CA ALA A 36 24.66 7.50 -20.91
C ALA A 36 25.47 8.37 -21.87
N THR A 37 25.02 9.59 -22.13
CA THR A 37 25.85 10.62 -22.77
C THR A 37 26.78 11.24 -21.73
N PRO A 38 28.11 11.27 -21.95
CA PRO A 38 29.02 11.91 -21.02
C PRO A 38 28.85 13.44 -21.10
N LEU A 39 28.68 14.08 -19.95
CA LEU A 39 28.82 15.53 -19.82
C LEU A 39 30.30 15.88 -20.09
N SER A 40 30.54 16.74 -21.09
CA SER A 40 31.87 17.19 -21.48
C SER A 40 32.58 17.87 -20.30
N PRO A 41 33.80 17.47 -19.92
CA PRO A 41 34.61 18.23 -18.99
C PRO A 41 35.54 19.16 -19.79
N ASP A 42 35.43 20.47 -19.57
CA ASP A 42 36.47 21.39 -20.02
C ASP A 42 37.83 21.02 -19.39
N ARG A 43 38.87 21.15 -20.23
CA ARG A 43 40.25 20.68 -20.08
C ARG A 43 40.92 20.96 -18.72
N VAL A 44 41.59 19.95 -18.16
CA VAL A 44 42.95 20.10 -17.60
C VAL A 44 43.72 18.78 -17.82
N SER A 45 44.87 18.87 -18.47
CA SER A 45 45.79 17.77 -18.80
C SER A 45 46.91 17.61 -17.75
N ALA A 46 47.43 16.39 -17.60
CA ALA A 46 48.73 16.13 -16.96
C ALA A 46 49.48 14.97 -17.67
N PRO A 47 50.84 14.95 -17.64
CA PRO A 47 51.67 14.28 -18.64
C PRO A 47 52.15 12.87 -18.26
N SER A 48 52.62 12.19 -19.30
CA SER A 48 53.28 10.89 -19.43
C SER A 48 54.49 10.65 -18.51
N GLU A 49 54.58 9.47 -17.89
CA GLU A 49 55.79 8.59 -17.90
C GLU A 49 55.54 7.20 -17.26
N LEU A 50 55.71 6.15 -18.09
CA LEU A 50 56.37 4.83 -17.89
C LEU A 50 56.61 4.34 -16.43
N ALA A 51 56.43 3.07 -16.02
CA ALA A 51 56.27 1.78 -16.69
C ALA A 51 55.91 0.66 -15.66
N ARG A 52 55.26 -0.42 -16.14
CA ARG A 52 55.40 -1.89 -15.85
C ARG A 52 55.56 -2.36 -14.39
N ASP A 53 54.92 -3.42 -13.89
CA ASP A 53 54.45 -4.68 -14.50
C ASP A 53 53.31 -5.31 -13.66
N ASP A 54 52.54 -6.15 -14.35
CA ASP A 54 51.80 -7.36 -13.94
C ASP A 54 51.00 -7.40 -12.63
N ASP A 55 49.66 -7.40 -12.75
CA ASP A 55 48.84 -8.52 -12.28
C ASP A 55 47.38 -8.40 -12.78
N SER A 56 46.90 -9.48 -13.40
CA SER A 56 45.50 -9.90 -13.57
C SER A 56 44.39 -8.86 -13.31
N ASN A 57 43.89 -8.20 -14.38
CA ASN A 57 42.80 -7.23 -14.26
C ASN A 57 41.55 -7.52 -15.13
N VAL A 58 40.41 -7.47 -14.44
CA VAL A 58 39.02 -7.78 -14.86
C VAL A 58 38.39 -6.67 -15.70
N PHE A 59 39.17 -6.03 -16.57
CA PHE A 59 38.67 -5.04 -17.52
C PHE A 59 39.45 -5.12 -18.83
N ALA A 60 39.15 -6.15 -19.62
CA ALA A 60 39.52 -6.14 -21.03
C ALA A 60 38.53 -5.22 -21.77
N ALA A 61 38.94 -3.98 -22.00
CA ALA A 61 38.30 -3.13 -23.01
C ALA A 61 38.76 -3.61 -24.39
N ALA A 62 37.84 -4.14 -25.19
CA ALA A 62 38.06 -4.23 -26.63
C ALA A 62 37.90 -2.83 -27.21
N GLU A 63 38.97 -2.27 -27.75
CA GLU A 63 38.91 -1.09 -28.60
C GLU A 63 38.26 -1.47 -29.93
N ASP A 64 36.95 -1.23 -30.04
CA ASP A 64 36.29 -1.07 -31.34
C ASP A 64 35.81 0.38 -31.46
N ALA A 65 36.49 1.10 -32.34
CA ALA A 65 36.23 2.48 -32.69
C ALA A 65 34.95 2.61 -33.54
N ALA A 66 33.77 2.61 -32.90
CA ALA A 66 32.55 3.29 -33.37
C ALA A 66 31.43 3.15 -32.33
N ALA A 67 31.03 4.28 -31.72
CA ALA A 67 29.94 4.41 -30.73
C ALA A 67 30.12 3.62 -29.42
N SER A 68 30.62 4.29 -28.39
CA SER A 68 30.81 3.82 -27.01
C SER A 68 29.51 3.50 -26.28
N THR A 69 28.77 2.49 -26.74
CA THR A 69 27.56 2.00 -26.07
C THR A 69 27.97 1.01 -24.97
N VAL A 70 28.18 1.51 -23.76
CA VAL A 70 28.36 0.63 -22.58
C VAL A 70 26.99 0.09 -22.16
N ARG A 71 26.80 -1.22 -22.26
CA ARG A 71 25.55 -1.89 -21.87
C ARG A 71 25.69 -2.47 -20.47
N PHE A 72 24.93 -1.95 -19.51
CA PHE A 72 24.81 -2.51 -18.18
C PHE A 72 23.54 -3.34 -18.05
N ARG A 73 23.64 -4.46 -17.32
CA ARG A 73 22.47 -5.25 -16.93
C ARG A 73 21.82 -4.59 -15.71
N VAL A 74 20.66 -3.98 -15.91
CA VAL A 74 19.82 -3.51 -14.81
C VAL A 74 19.03 -4.70 -14.27
N VAL A 75 19.25 -5.03 -13.01
CA VAL A 75 18.53 -6.08 -12.29
C VAL A 75 17.81 -5.41 -11.12
N HIS A 76 16.54 -5.76 -10.88
CA HIS A 76 15.83 -5.21 -9.74
C HIS A 76 16.52 -5.66 -8.45
N ARG A 77 16.69 -4.74 -7.49
CA ARG A 77 17.54 -5.01 -6.31
C ARG A 77 17.05 -6.21 -5.49
N ASP A 78 15.75 -6.45 -5.47
CA ASP A 78 15.17 -7.58 -4.74
C ASP A 78 15.46 -8.94 -5.41
N ASP A 79 15.85 -8.96 -6.69
CA ASP A 79 16.24 -10.19 -7.40
C ASP A 79 17.58 -10.76 -6.89
N PHE A 80 18.36 -9.95 -6.15
CA PHE A 80 19.56 -10.41 -5.45
C PHE A 80 19.23 -11.14 -4.14
N SER A 81 17.98 -11.04 -3.64
CA SER A 81 17.51 -11.66 -2.40
C SER A 81 16.67 -12.90 -2.69
N LYS A 82 17.26 -13.87 -3.40
CA LYS A 82 16.58 -15.06 -3.97
C LYS A 82 15.80 -15.93 -2.98
N ASN A 83 16.09 -15.82 -1.68
CA ASN A 83 15.48 -16.63 -0.63
C ASN A 83 14.59 -15.82 0.33
N ALA A 84 14.28 -14.56 0.01
CA ALA A 84 13.45 -13.71 0.86
C ALA A 84 11.97 -13.87 0.51
N THR A 85 11.14 -14.02 1.54
CA THR A 85 9.68 -13.95 1.44
C THR A 85 9.21 -12.55 1.04
N ALA A 86 7.97 -12.43 0.56
CA ALA A 86 7.40 -11.12 0.21
C ALA A 86 7.37 -10.13 1.40
N ALA A 87 7.15 -10.64 2.62
CA ALA A 87 7.17 -9.85 3.85
C ALA A 87 8.59 -9.34 4.18
N GLU A 88 9.61 -10.18 4.02
CA GLU A 88 11.01 -9.78 4.22
C GLU A 88 11.46 -8.76 3.15
N LEU A 89 11.06 -8.96 1.89
CA LEU A 89 11.32 -7.98 0.82
C LEU A 89 10.64 -6.63 1.11
N LEU A 90 9.42 -6.63 1.65
CA LEU A 90 8.75 -5.42 2.10
C LEU A 90 9.50 -4.75 3.26
N ALA A 91 9.93 -5.51 4.26
CA ALA A 91 10.73 -4.98 5.37
C ALA A 91 12.04 -4.34 4.88
N TYR A 92 12.74 -5.00 3.94
CA TYR A 92 13.95 -4.44 3.33
C TYR A 92 13.68 -3.16 2.53
N ARG A 93 12.51 -3.03 1.88
CA ARG A 93 12.10 -1.80 1.20
C ARG A 93 11.86 -0.67 2.20
N LEU A 94 11.17 -0.97 3.30
CA LEU A 94 10.88 -0.01 4.37
C LEU A 94 12.16 0.50 5.06
N GLU A 95 13.11 -0.37 5.42
CA GLU A 95 14.37 0.03 6.05
C GLU A 95 15.20 0.96 5.13
N ARG A 96 15.21 0.67 3.82
CA ARG A 96 15.88 1.52 2.84
C ARG A 96 15.17 2.85 2.65
N ASP A 97 13.84 2.83 2.65
CA ASP A 97 13.04 4.04 2.57
C ASP A 97 13.25 4.93 3.79
N GLU A 98 13.32 4.36 4.99
CA GLU A 98 13.67 5.08 6.22
C GLU A 98 15.03 5.79 6.10
N LYS A 99 16.07 5.08 5.64
CA LYS A 99 17.39 5.68 5.41
C LYS A 99 17.36 6.77 4.33
N ARG A 100 16.57 6.59 3.27
CA ARG A 100 16.38 7.58 2.21
C ARG A 100 15.66 8.82 2.73
N ALA A 101 14.55 8.64 3.44
CA ALA A 101 13.77 9.69 4.07
C ALA A 101 14.61 10.48 5.08
N ALA A 102 15.42 9.81 5.90
CA ALA A 102 16.36 10.44 6.81
C ALA A 102 17.38 11.30 6.06
N ARG A 103 17.96 10.79 4.97
CA ARG A 103 18.91 11.55 4.13
C ARG A 103 18.25 12.76 3.47
N LEU A 104 17.05 12.59 2.90
CA LEU A 104 16.29 13.67 2.27
C LEU A 104 15.90 14.73 3.30
N SER A 105 15.46 14.31 4.49
CA SER A 105 15.11 15.21 5.59
C SER A 105 16.33 15.96 6.11
N ALA A 106 17.49 15.30 6.22
CA ALA A 106 18.75 15.94 6.60
C ALA A 106 19.22 16.94 5.52
N ALA A 107 19.10 16.60 4.24
CA ALA A 107 19.43 17.49 3.13
C ALA A 107 18.49 18.70 3.06
N ALA A 108 17.19 18.50 3.30
CA ALA A 108 16.20 19.56 3.38
C ALA A 108 16.39 20.45 4.63
N GLY A 109 16.79 19.86 5.75
CA GLY A 109 17.11 20.57 6.99
C GLY A 109 18.39 21.40 6.92
N ALA A 110 19.39 20.94 6.15
CA ALA A 110 20.60 21.72 5.87
C ALA A 110 20.34 22.93 4.97
N ALA A 111 19.30 22.90 4.14
CA ALA A 111 18.90 23.99 3.26
C ALA A 111 18.07 25.09 3.95
N ASN A 112 17.52 24.83 5.14
CA ASN A 112 16.64 25.78 5.82
C ASN A 112 16.93 25.81 7.32
N GLY A 113 17.94 26.61 7.70
CA GLY A 113 18.33 26.85 9.07
C GLY A 113 17.31 27.67 9.87
N THR A 114 16.15 27.08 10.18
CA THR A 114 15.29 27.49 11.30
C THR A 114 14.49 26.29 11.80
N ARG A 115 14.81 25.82 13.00
CA ARG A 115 14.05 24.78 13.72
C ARG A 115 12.60 25.24 13.96
N ARG A 116 11.63 24.45 13.52
CA ARG A 116 10.41 24.14 14.30
C ARG A 116 10.28 22.62 14.34
N GLY A 117 10.18 22.07 15.54
CA GLY A 117 10.06 20.64 15.77
C GLY A 117 8.85 20.06 15.05
N GLY A 118 9.10 19.27 14.01
CA GLY A 118 8.14 18.35 13.43
C GLY A 118 8.52 16.95 13.85
N GLY A 119 8.04 16.51 15.02
CA GLY A 119 8.03 15.09 15.32
C GLY A 119 7.15 14.41 14.27
N GLY A 120 7.63 13.31 13.68
CA GLY A 120 6.83 12.52 12.74
C GLY A 120 5.50 12.11 13.36
N VAL A 121 4.45 12.06 12.55
CA VAL A 121 3.13 11.59 12.97
C VAL A 121 3.08 10.09 12.75
N VAL A 122 2.73 9.33 13.80
CA VAL A 122 2.46 7.89 13.71
C VAL A 122 0.95 7.69 13.69
N ALA A 123 0.46 7.01 12.67
CA ALA A 123 -0.93 6.62 12.54
C ALA A 123 -1.00 5.11 12.24
N PRO A 124 -1.93 4.37 12.85
CA PRO A 124 -2.18 2.98 12.49
C PRO A 124 -2.60 2.81 11.04
N VAL A 125 -2.27 1.63 10.52
CA VAL A 125 -2.53 1.20 9.14
C VAL A 125 -3.39 -0.06 9.17
N VAL A 126 -4.37 -0.13 8.27
CA VAL A 126 -5.25 -1.29 8.08
C VAL A 126 -5.03 -1.85 6.69
N SER A 127 -4.89 -3.17 6.58
CA SER A 127 -4.88 -3.84 5.28
C SER A 127 -6.31 -3.95 4.73
N GLY A 128 -6.50 -3.57 3.48
CA GLY A 128 -7.78 -3.70 2.77
C GLY A 128 -8.11 -5.11 2.28
N LEU A 129 -7.22 -6.10 2.48
CA LEU A 129 -7.40 -7.46 1.96
C LEU A 129 -8.71 -8.10 2.40
N ALA A 130 -9.08 -7.82 3.64
CA ALA A 130 -10.35 -8.20 4.25
C ALA A 130 -11.59 -7.70 3.48
N GLN A 131 -11.49 -6.54 2.83
CA GLN A 131 -12.54 -5.91 2.04
C GLN A 131 -12.34 -6.13 0.52
N GLY A 132 -11.46 -7.07 0.14
CA GLY A 132 -11.15 -7.37 -1.26
C GLY A 132 -10.24 -6.34 -1.94
N SER A 133 -9.59 -5.47 -1.18
CA SER A 133 -8.65 -4.46 -1.69
C SER A 133 -7.19 -4.86 -1.42
N GLY A 134 -6.30 -4.64 -2.39
CA GLY A 134 -4.86 -4.83 -2.22
C GLY A 134 -4.16 -3.69 -1.48
N GLU A 135 -4.91 -2.65 -1.11
CA GLU A 135 -4.37 -1.39 -0.60
C GLU A 135 -4.21 -1.37 0.92
N TYR A 136 -3.37 -0.45 1.40
CA TYR A 136 -3.26 -0.10 2.81
C TYR A 136 -3.96 1.22 3.09
N PHE A 137 -4.75 1.23 4.15
CA PHE A 137 -5.58 2.37 4.53
C PHE A 137 -5.14 2.96 5.87
N THR A 138 -5.32 4.26 6.03
CA THR A 138 -5.25 4.94 7.32
C THR A 138 -6.43 5.90 7.48
N LYS A 139 -6.86 6.16 8.72
CA LYS A 139 -7.88 7.19 8.98
C LYS A 139 -7.19 8.50 9.32
N ILE A 140 -7.54 9.57 8.61
CA ILE A 140 -7.08 10.93 8.90
C ILE A 140 -8.27 11.84 9.20
N GLY A 141 -8.05 12.86 10.02
CA GLY A 141 -9.06 13.91 10.19
C GLY A 141 -8.93 14.93 9.06
N VAL A 142 -10.05 15.26 8.40
CA VAL A 142 -10.13 16.24 7.31
C VAL A 142 -11.07 17.36 7.72
N GLY A 143 -10.62 18.61 7.58
CA GLY A 143 -11.44 19.78 7.81
C GLY A 143 -11.43 20.31 9.25
N THR A 144 -12.17 21.41 9.44
CA THR A 144 -12.36 22.06 10.74
C THR A 144 -13.85 22.33 10.97
N PRO A 145 -14.54 21.58 11.85
CA PRO A 145 -14.01 20.50 12.71
C PRO A 145 -13.58 19.25 11.93
N ALA A 146 -12.61 18.52 12.49
CA ALA A 146 -12.03 17.35 11.85
C ALA A 146 -13.07 16.24 11.68
N THR A 147 -13.19 15.77 10.44
CA THR A 147 -14.06 14.68 10.03
C THR A 147 -13.21 13.46 9.66
N PRO A 148 -13.48 12.26 10.17
CA PRO A 148 -12.68 11.09 9.83
C PRO A 148 -12.88 10.69 8.36
N ALA A 149 -11.78 10.55 7.62
CA ALA A 149 -11.73 10.02 6.27
C ALA A 149 -10.80 8.80 6.22
N LEU A 150 -11.25 7.72 5.59
CA LEU A 150 -10.44 6.53 5.33
C LEU A 150 -9.71 6.73 4.00
N MET A 151 -8.38 6.72 4.03
CA MET A 151 -7.52 7.11 2.91
C MET A 151 -6.56 5.98 2.56
N VAL A 152 -6.34 5.76 1.27
CA VAL A 152 -5.28 4.87 0.77
C VAL A 152 -3.92 5.55 0.95
N LEU A 153 -2.93 4.79 1.41
CA LEU A 153 -1.53 5.21 1.48
C LEU A 153 -0.84 5.03 0.13
N ASP A 154 -1.10 5.95 -0.79
CA ASP A 154 -0.52 5.93 -2.13
C ASP A 154 0.80 6.71 -2.18
N THR A 155 1.92 5.98 -2.22
CA THR A 155 3.26 6.58 -2.40
C THR A 155 3.62 6.81 -3.88
N GLY A 156 2.71 6.47 -4.79
CA GLY A 156 2.91 6.51 -6.24
C GLY A 156 2.28 7.72 -6.94
N SER A 157 1.62 8.64 -6.21
CA SER A 157 1.01 9.84 -6.78
C SER A 157 1.25 11.10 -5.93
N ASP A 158 1.10 12.27 -6.55
CA ASP A 158 1.43 13.57 -5.94
C ASP A 158 0.22 14.32 -5.35
N VAL A 159 -1.00 13.87 -5.64
CA VAL A 159 -2.24 14.56 -5.26
C VAL A 159 -3.04 13.69 -4.29
N VAL A 160 -3.26 14.22 -3.08
CA VAL A 160 -4.24 13.67 -2.14
C VAL A 160 -5.64 14.09 -2.59
N TRP A 161 -6.53 13.13 -2.80
CA TRP A 161 -7.92 13.39 -3.18
C TRP A 161 -8.89 12.58 -2.32
N LEU A 162 -10.11 13.11 -2.18
CA LEU A 162 -11.23 12.44 -1.52
C LEU A 162 -12.55 12.84 -2.16
N GLN A 163 -13.58 12.00 -2.04
CA GLN A 163 -14.90 12.32 -2.56
C GLN A 163 -15.58 13.42 -1.75
N CYS A 164 -15.99 14.49 -2.44
CA CYS A 164 -16.65 15.65 -1.87
C CYS A 164 -18.12 15.74 -2.29
N ALA A 165 -18.98 16.26 -1.40
CA ALA A 165 -20.37 16.58 -1.68
C ALA A 165 -20.50 18.05 -2.14
N PRO A 166 -21.42 18.36 -3.07
CA PRO A 166 -22.22 17.42 -3.85
C PRO A 166 -21.39 16.74 -4.96
N CYS A 167 -21.47 15.42 -5.06
CA CYS A 167 -20.87 14.66 -6.16
C CYS A 167 -21.94 14.34 -7.21
N ARG A 168 -21.60 14.47 -8.50
CA ARG A 168 -22.50 14.12 -9.61
C ARG A 168 -22.42 12.64 -9.97
N ARG A 169 -21.20 12.10 -9.98
CA ARG A 169 -20.90 10.68 -10.19
C ARG A 169 -20.05 10.24 -9.01
N CYS A 170 -20.70 9.67 -8.02
CA CYS A 170 -20.06 9.22 -6.80
C CYS A 170 -19.73 7.74 -6.93
N TYR A 171 -18.55 7.34 -6.48
CA TYR A 171 -18.29 5.93 -6.21
C TYR A 171 -18.80 5.58 -4.81
N GLU A 172 -19.15 4.32 -4.62
CA GLU A 172 -19.46 3.80 -3.29
C GLU A 172 -18.18 3.77 -2.46
N GLN A 173 -18.21 4.42 -1.29
CA GLN A 173 -17.07 4.50 -0.40
C GLN A 173 -17.47 4.13 1.02
N SER A 174 -16.50 3.60 1.76
CA SER A 174 -16.65 3.34 3.19
C SER A 174 -16.50 4.65 3.98
N GLY A 175 -17.53 5.01 4.74
CA GLY A 175 -17.56 6.23 5.53
C GLY A 175 -18.22 7.41 4.82
N GLN A 176 -18.12 8.59 5.44
CA GLN A 176 -18.86 9.77 5.00
C GLN A 176 -18.20 10.50 3.83
N VAL A 177 -19.02 10.96 2.89
CA VAL A 177 -18.61 11.93 1.87
C VAL A 177 -18.32 13.26 2.55
N PHE A 178 -17.16 13.85 2.26
CA PHE A 178 -16.77 15.12 2.86
C PHE A 178 -17.61 16.26 2.28
N ASP A 179 -18.18 17.13 3.10
CA ASP A 179 -18.87 18.34 2.63
C ASP A 179 -17.98 19.57 2.88
N PRO A 180 -17.34 20.12 1.83
CA PRO A 180 -16.49 21.29 1.93
C PRO A 180 -17.15 22.49 2.62
N ARG A 181 -18.48 22.64 2.48
CA ARG A 181 -19.23 23.76 3.06
C ARG A 181 -19.33 23.71 4.57
N ARG A 182 -19.06 22.54 5.17
CA ARG A 182 -19.08 22.33 6.62
C ARG A 182 -17.70 22.51 7.26
N SER A 183 -16.65 22.70 6.48
CA SER A 183 -15.29 22.91 6.96
C SER A 183 -14.91 24.39 6.90
N ARG A 184 -14.46 24.93 8.03
CA ARG A 184 -13.95 26.32 8.11
C ARG A 184 -12.56 26.48 7.50
N SER A 185 -11.84 25.38 7.29
CA SER A 185 -10.47 25.37 6.76
C SER A 185 -10.40 25.00 5.28
N TYR A 186 -11.55 24.80 4.63
CA TYR A 186 -11.63 24.59 3.19
C TYR A 186 -11.26 25.89 2.45
N GLY A 187 -10.33 25.79 1.50
CA GLY A 187 -9.92 26.90 0.65
C GLY A 187 -9.92 26.48 -0.82
N ALA A 188 -10.78 27.09 -1.63
CA ALA A 188 -10.77 26.87 -3.07
C ALA A 188 -9.48 27.44 -3.70
N VAL A 189 -8.82 26.68 -4.57
CA VAL A 189 -7.62 27.15 -5.28
C VAL A 189 -8.04 27.80 -6.58
N GLY A 190 -7.73 29.10 -6.73
CA GLY A 190 -8.02 29.84 -7.95
C GLY A 190 -7.08 29.47 -9.11
N CYS A 191 -7.52 29.68 -10.35
CA CYS A 191 -6.71 29.33 -11.54
C CYS A 191 -5.37 30.08 -11.64
N ALA A 192 -5.29 31.31 -11.13
CA ALA A 192 -4.06 32.08 -11.12
C ALA A 192 -3.10 31.69 -9.99
N ALA A 193 -3.53 30.83 -9.06
CA ALA A 193 -2.73 30.46 -7.90
C ALA A 193 -1.46 29.70 -8.33
N PRO A 194 -0.29 29.98 -7.75
CA PRO A 194 0.95 29.25 -8.04
C PRO A 194 0.80 27.74 -7.85
N LEU A 195 0.00 27.31 -6.86
CA LEU A 195 -0.27 25.91 -6.57
C LEU A 195 -0.94 25.19 -7.75
N CYS A 196 -1.84 25.87 -8.47
CA CYS A 196 -2.54 25.31 -9.63
C CYS A 196 -1.58 25.00 -10.79
N ARG A 197 -0.53 25.82 -10.96
CA ARG A 197 0.47 25.65 -12.04
C ARG A 197 1.43 24.50 -11.81
N ARG A 198 1.45 23.90 -10.61
CA ARG A 198 2.30 22.76 -10.29
C ARG A 198 1.65 21.41 -10.60
N LEU A 199 0.39 21.39 -11.03
CA LEU A 199 -0.28 20.16 -11.41
C LEU A 199 0.20 19.72 -12.79
N ASP A 200 0.69 18.49 -12.90
CA ASP A 200 1.10 17.90 -14.19
C ASP A 200 -0.06 17.83 -15.19
N SER A 201 -1.28 17.59 -14.69
CA SER A 201 -2.53 17.56 -15.46
C SER A 201 -3.58 18.45 -14.79
N GLY A 202 -3.32 19.75 -14.79
CA GLY A 202 -4.22 20.78 -14.28
C GLY A 202 -5.16 21.35 -15.35
N GLY A 203 -6.31 21.86 -14.90
CA GLY A 203 -7.25 22.61 -15.72
C GLY A 203 -7.77 23.85 -14.99
N CYS A 204 -8.59 24.64 -15.68
CA CYS A 204 -9.25 25.79 -15.08
C CYS A 204 -10.71 25.87 -15.53
N ASP A 205 -11.62 25.89 -14.57
CA ASP A 205 -12.99 26.31 -14.80
C ASP A 205 -13.06 27.84 -14.74
N LEU A 206 -13.04 28.49 -15.90
CA LEU A 206 -13.08 29.95 -16.00
C LEU A 206 -14.36 30.58 -15.45
N ARG A 207 -15.47 29.84 -15.40
CA ARG A 207 -16.75 30.36 -14.88
C ARG A 207 -16.73 30.44 -13.36
N ARG A 208 -16.13 29.43 -12.72
CA ARG A 208 -15.99 29.36 -11.26
C ARG A 208 -14.66 29.92 -10.75
N SER A 209 -13.76 30.29 -11.67
CA SER A 209 -12.37 30.62 -11.39
C SER A 209 -11.65 29.54 -10.57
N ALA A 210 -12.04 28.27 -10.75
CA ALA A 210 -11.59 27.15 -9.95
C ALA A 210 -10.52 26.34 -10.68
N CYS A 211 -9.41 26.06 -9.98
CA CYS A 211 -8.40 25.14 -10.47
C CYS A 211 -8.95 23.72 -10.48
N LEU A 212 -8.69 22.97 -11.55
CA LEU A 212 -9.08 21.58 -11.69
C LEU A 212 -7.84 20.71 -11.66
N TYR A 213 -7.96 19.52 -11.08
CA TYR A 213 -6.93 18.48 -11.15
C TYR A 213 -7.45 17.27 -11.92
N GLN A 214 -6.52 16.51 -12.50
CA GLN A 214 -6.77 15.18 -13.02
C GLN A 214 -5.56 14.30 -12.75
N VAL A 215 -5.81 13.05 -12.35
CA VAL A 215 -4.79 12.01 -12.17
C VAL A 215 -5.26 10.75 -12.90
N THR A 216 -4.36 10.14 -13.65
CA THR A 216 -4.57 8.85 -14.32
C THR A 216 -3.63 7.82 -13.69
N TYR A 217 -4.18 6.69 -13.27
CA TYR A 217 -3.44 5.61 -12.61
C TYR A 217 -2.99 4.53 -13.60
N GLY A 218 -2.02 3.72 -13.18
CA GLY A 218 -1.45 2.64 -14.00
C GLY A 218 -2.43 1.51 -14.34
N ASP A 219 -3.53 1.39 -13.59
CA ASP A 219 -4.65 0.48 -13.86
C ASP A 219 -5.66 1.06 -14.88
N GLY A 220 -5.43 2.27 -15.37
CA GLY A 220 -6.30 2.99 -16.29
C GLY A 220 -7.44 3.77 -15.63
N SER A 221 -7.56 3.72 -14.29
CA SER A 221 -8.53 4.54 -13.57
C SER A 221 -8.14 6.02 -13.57
N VAL A 222 -9.14 6.90 -13.45
CA VAL A 222 -8.93 8.36 -13.52
C VAL A 222 -9.76 9.03 -12.43
N THR A 223 -9.13 9.99 -11.74
CA THR A 223 -9.80 10.91 -10.81
C THR A 223 -9.64 12.34 -11.30
N ALA A 224 -10.70 13.14 -11.20
CA ALA A 224 -10.68 14.54 -11.59
C ALA A 224 -11.69 15.34 -10.76
N GLY A 225 -11.38 16.61 -10.49
CA GLY A 225 -12.24 17.46 -9.68
C GLY A 225 -11.64 18.85 -9.44
N ASP A 226 -12.25 19.58 -8.51
CA ASP A 226 -11.75 20.87 -8.07
C ASP A 226 -10.51 20.66 -7.18
N PHE A 227 -9.46 21.42 -7.44
CA PHE A 227 -8.27 21.46 -6.61
C PHE A 227 -8.45 22.49 -5.49
N ALA A 228 -8.13 22.09 -4.25
CA ALA A 228 -8.41 22.88 -3.06
C ALA A 228 -7.37 22.62 -1.97
N THR A 229 -7.35 23.49 -0.96
CA THR A 229 -6.58 23.31 0.27
C THR A 229 -7.50 22.95 1.42
N GLU A 230 -7.03 22.10 2.32
CA GLU A 230 -7.74 21.72 3.53
C GLU A 230 -6.75 21.38 4.64
N THR A 231 -7.19 21.44 5.90
CA THR A 231 -6.44 21.00 7.07
C THR A 231 -6.61 19.50 7.26
N LEU A 232 -5.47 18.79 7.31
CA LEU A 232 -5.39 17.41 7.73
C LEU A 232 -4.87 17.36 9.16
N SER A 233 -5.54 16.61 10.03
CA SER A 233 -5.06 16.31 11.37
C SER A 233 -4.70 14.83 11.45
N PRO A 234 -3.70 14.45 12.27
CA PRO A 234 -3.51 13.06 12.68
C PRO A 234 -4.87 12.51 13.11
N GLY A 235 -5.44 11.63 12.30
CA GLY A 235 -6.65 10.95 12.70
C GLY A 235 -6.25 10.10 13.88
N GLY A 236 -6.85 10.35 15.04
CA GLY A 236 -6.82 9.39 16.13
C GLY A 236 -7.45 8.12 15.58
N PHE A 237 -6.62 7.21 15.10
CA PHE A 237 -7.10 5.89 14.75
C PHE A 237 -7.49 5.25 16.06
N SER A 238 -8.78 5.15 16.25
CA SER A 238 -9.29 3.98 16.92
C SER A 238 -10.19 3.30 15.90
N LEU A 239 -9.71 2.18 15.33
CA LEU A 239 -10.59 1.19 14.69
C LEU A 239 -11.77 0.86 15.61
N PHE A 240 -11.50 0.97 16.89
CA PHE A 240 -12.39 0.75 18.02
C PHE A 240 -13.09 2.06 18.39
N ASP A 241 -14.39 2.14 18.12
CA ASP A 241 -15.21 3.30 18.47
C ASP A 241 -15.36 3.51 19.98
N THR A 242 -15.10 2.47 20.76
CA THR A 242 -15.34 2.42 22.20
C THR A 242 -14.03 2.37 22.96
N CYS A 243 -13.70 3.45 23.68
CA CYS A 243 -12.50 3.57 24.48
C CYS A 243 -12.80 3.97 25.93
N TYR A 244 -11.93 3.57 26.84
CA TYR A 244 -12.04 3.75 28.27
C TYR A 244 -10.76 4.41 28.80
N ASP A 245 -10.93 5.46 29.60
CA ASP A 245 -9.85 6.03 30.40
C ASP A 245 -9.68 5.22 31.69
N LEU A 246 -8.59 4.45 31.75
CA LEU A 246 -8.21 3.65 32.90
C LEU A 246 -7.03 4.26 33.66
N SER A 247 -6.67 5.52 33.36
CA SER A 247 -5.61 6.24 34.04
C SER A 247 -5.87 6.32 35.55
N GLY A 248 -4.81 6.16 36.35
CA GLY A 248 -4.89 6.17 37.81
C GLY A 248 -5.52 4.93 38.46
N ARG A 249 -6.00 3.94 37.68
CA ARG A 249 -6.53 2.69 38.24
C ARG A 249 -5.42 1.65 38.35
N LYS A 250 -5.28 1.04 39.53
CA LYS A 250 -4.32 -0.06 39.77
C LYS A 250 -4.89 -1.44 39.44
N VAL A 251 -6.20 -1.61 39.56
CA VAL A 251 -6.93 -2.85 39.28
C VAL A 251 -8.20 -2.49 38.54
N VAL A 252 -8.43 -3.14 37.41
CA VAL A 252 -9.63 -2.95 36.57
C VAL A 252 -10.32 -4.30 36.43
N LYS A 253 -11.60 -4.37 36.80
CA LYS A 253 -12.45 -5.53 36.55
C LYS A 253 -13.14 -5.34 35.22
N VAL A 254 -13.10 -6.38 34.38
CA VAL A 254 -13.60 -6.36 33.01
C VAL A 254 -14.54 -7.55 32.79
N PRO A 255 -15.55 -7.44 31.90
CA PRO A 255 -16.49 -8.51 31.67
C PRO A 255 -15.83 -9.71 30.98
N THR A 256 -16.29 -10.92 31.25
CA THR A 256 -15.89 -12.09 30.45
C THR A 256 -16.44 -11.95 29.03
N VAL A 257 -15.57 -12.12 28.04
CA VAL A 257 -15.94 -12.14 26.62
C VAL A 257 -15.58 -13.51 26.06
N SER A 258 -16.49 -14.14 25.33
CA SER A 258 -16.24 -15.43 24.68
C SER A 258 -16.79 -15.46 23.26
N MET A 259 -16.09 -16.21 22.40
CA MET A 259 -16.53 -16.52 21.04
C MET A 259 -17.24 -17.88 21.06
N HIS A 260 -18.49 -17.90 20.59
CA HIS A 260 -19.27 -19.13 20.45
C HIS A 260 -19.24 -19.62 19.01
N PHE A 261 -18.87 -20.89 18.83
CA PHE A 261 -18.78 -21.55 17.53
C PHE A 261 -19.91 -22.54 17.34
N ALA A 262 -20.21 -22.82 16.07
CA ALA A 262 -21.13 -23.89 15.70
C ALA A 262 -20.68 -25.23 16.31
N GLY A 263 -21.62 -26.03 16.80
CA GLY A 263 -21.34 -27.28 17.52
C GLY A 263 -21.09 -27.11 19.02
N GLY A 264 -21.32 -25.92 19.57
CA GLY A 264 -21.30 -25.67 21.03
C GLY A 264 -19.91 -25.44 21.61
N ALA A 265 -18.88 -25.29 20.77
CA ALA A 265 -17.55 -24.93 21.22
C ALA A 265 -17.49 -23.44 21.62
N GLU A 266 -16.73 -23.14 22.66
CA GLU A 266 -16.55 -21.79 23.19
C GLU A 266 -15.06 -21.49 23.39
N ALA A 267 -14.63 -20.31 22.96
CA ALA A 267 -13.31 -19.77 23.25
C ALA A 267 -13.43 -18.52 24.13
N ALA A 268 -13.12 -18.66 25.42
CA ALA A 268 -13.07 -17.53 26.35
C ALA A 268 -11.82 -16.68 26.07
N LEU A 269 -12.03 -15.40 25.80
CA LEU A 269 -10.96 -14.44 25.52
C LEU A 269 -10.46 -13.82 26.83
N PRO A 270 -9.15 -13.82 27.10
CA PRO A 270 -8.63 -13.05 28.22
C PRO A 270 -8.64 -11.55 27.88
N PRO A 271 -8.56 -10.65 28.88
CA PRO A 271 -8.73 -9.20 28.71
C PRO A 271 -7.88 -8.57 27.61
N GLU A 272 -6.67 -9.08 27.42
CA GLU A 272 -5.70 -8.57 26.45
C GLU A 272 -6.16 -8.78 25.01
N ASN A 273 -7.05 -9.76 24.78
CA ASN A 273 -7.64 -10.06 23.47
C ASN A 273 -8.86 -9.18 23.13
N TYR A 274 -9.33 -8.32 24.04
CA TYR A 274 -10.45 -7.42 23.76
C TYR A 274 -10.33 -6.00 24.35
N LEU A 275 -9.29 -5.70 25.12
CA LEU A 275 -8.96 -4.35 25.56
C LEU A 275 -7.49 -4.06 25.24
N ILE A 276 -7.26 -3.19 24.26
CA ILE A 276 -5.90 -2.84 23.83
C ILE A 276 -5.50 -1.44 24.31
N PRO A 277 -4.27 -1.24 24.80
CA PRO A 277 -3.77 0.09 25.08
C PRO A 277 -3.56 0.84 23.75
N VAL A 278 -4.09 2.07 23.65
CA VAL A 278 -3.90 2.92 22.46
C VAL A 278 -2.95 4.10 22.70
N ASP A 279 -2.56 4.32 23.95
CA ASP A 279 -1.54 5.28 24.34
C ASP A 279 -0.79 4.84 25.60
N SER A 280 0.21 5.62 26.00
CA SER A 280 0.98 5.45 27.24
C SER A 280 0.34 6.13 28.46
N LYS A 281 -0.83 6.75 28.30
CA LYS A 281 -1.51 7.55 29.34
C LYS A 281 -2.60 6.77 30.07
N GLY A 282 -2.92 5.55 29.59
CA GLY A 282 -3.90 4.66 30.22
C GLY A 282 -5.23 4.60 29.49
N THR A 283 -5.27 5.01 28.21
CA THR A 283 -6.45 4.81 27.37
C THR A 283 -6.45 3.40 26.78
N PHE A 284 -7.53 2.66 26.98
CA PHE A 284 -7.73 1.33 26.41
C PHE A 284 -8.98 1.30 25.54
N CYS A 285 -8.92 0.67 24.37
CA CYS A 285 -10.07 0.55 23.48
C CYS A 285 -10.53 -0.88 23.32
N PHE A 286 -11.85 -1.05 23.15
CA PHE A 286 -12.48 -2.34 22.95
C PHE A 286 -12.15 -2.89 21.56
N ALA A 287 -11.43 -4.01 21.49
CA ALA A 287 -10.79 -4.47 20.27
C ALA A 287 -11.73 -5.16 19.25
N PHE A 288 -12.95 -4.64 19.08
CA PHE A 288 -13.93 -5.06 18.10
C PHE A 288 -14.39 -3.85 17.28
N ALA A 289 -14.51 -4.03 15.97
CA ALA A 289 -15.05 -3.02 15.08
C ALA A 289 -16.20 -3.59 14.28
N GLY A 290 -17.27 -2.79 14.14
CA GLY A 290 -18.37 -3.12 13.25
C GLY A 290 -17.91 -3.19 11.79
N THR A 291 -18.54 -4.06 11.01
CA THR A 291 -18.36 -4.17 9.57
C THR A 291 -19.71 -4.22 8.88
N ASP A 292 -19.85 -3.47 7.79
CA ASP A 292 -20.99 -3.54 6.89
C ASP A 292 -20.72 -4.50 5.71
N GLY A 293 -19.48 -4.97 5.58
CA GLY A 293 -19.12 -6.03 4.64
C GLY A 293 -19.66 -7.37 5.14
N GLY A 294 -20.29 -8.16 4.26
CA GLY A 294 -20.95 -9.42 4.59
C GLY A 294 -20.05 -10.57 5.09
N VAL A 295 -18.84 -10.27 5.55
CA VAL A 295 -17.87 -11.23 6.11
C VAL A 295 -17.36 -10.68 7.44
N SER A 296 -17.37 -11.53 8.47
CA SER A 296 -16.77 -11.24 9.78
C SER A 296 -15.36 -11.80 9.86
N ILE A 297 -14.46 -11.11 10.55
CA ILE A 297 -13.05 -11.48 10.65
C ILE A 297 -12.67 -11.62 12.12
N ILE A 298 -12.05 -12.75 12.48
CA ILE A 298 -11.39 -12.92 13.78
C ILE A 298 -10.00 -12.32 13.67
N GLY A 299 -9.79 -11.17 14.29
CA GLY A 299 -8.53 -10.42 14.22
C GLY A 299 -7.36 -11.11 14.93
N ASN A 300 -6.14 -10.66 14.62
CA ASN A 300 -4.93 -11.17 15.26
C ASN A 300 -4.95 -10.96 16.79
N ILE A 301 -5.51 -9.84 17.27
CA ILE A 301 -5.68 -9.56 18.70
C ILE A 301 -6.47 -10.67 19.37
N GLN A 302 -7.58 -11.14 18.81
CA GLN A 302 -8.37 -12.25 19.39
C GLN A 302 -7.68 -13.63 19.31
N GLN A 303 -6.63 -13.76 18.49
CA GLN A 303 -5.87 -15.00 18.33
C GLN A 303 -4.63 -15.08 19.25
N GLN A 304 -4.20 -13.96 19.85
CA GLN A 304 -3.03 -13.95 20.75
C GLN A 304 -3.23 -14.89 21.94
N GLY A 305 -2.18 -15.64 22.31
CA GLY A 305 -2.24 -16.60 23.42
C GLY A 305 -2.94 -17.92 23.09
N PHE A 306 -3.47 -18.07 21.87
CA PHE A 306 -4.05 -19.31 21.36
C PHE A 306 -3.16 -19.94 20.28
N ARG A 307 -3.03 -21.27 20.30
CA ARG A 307 -2.64 -22.03 19.12
C ARG A 307 -3.90 -22.31 18.31
N VAL A 308 -3.98 -21.71 17.12
CA VAL A 308 -5.07 -21.92 16.18
C VAL A 308 -4.71 -23.10 15.28
N VAL A 309 -5.56 -24.14 15.26
CA VAL A 309 -5.37 -25.34 14.45
C VAL A 309 -6.48 -25.43 13.42
N PHE A 310 -6.11 -25.64 12.15
CA PHE A 310 -7.02 -25.84 11.04
C PHE A 310 -6.99 -27.31 10.64
N ASP A 311 -8.13 -27.98 10.73
CA ASP A 311 -8.34 -29.33 10.23
C ASP A 311 -9.16 -29.23 8.94
N GLY A 312 -8.46 -29.24 7.80
CA GLY A 312 -9.08 -29.11 6.48
C GLY A 312 -9.95 -30.31 6.11
N ASP A 313 -9.51 -31.51 6.47
CA ASP A 313 -10.22 -32.76 6.16
C ASP A 313 -11.49 -32.89 7.00
N GLY A 314 -11.41 -32.53 8.28
CA GLY A 314 -12.53 -32.51 9.21
C GLY A 314 -13.40 -31.25 9.15
N GLN A 315 -13.02 -30.25 8.34
CA GLN A 315 -13.64 -28.94 8.21
C GLN A 315 -13.85 -28.22 9.56
N ARG A 316 -12.80 -28.19 10.40
CA ARG A 316 -12.86 -27.65 11.77
C ARG A 316 -11.74 -26.65 12.03
N VAL A 317 -12.00 -25.76 12.99
CA VAL A 317 -10.99 -24.88 13.59
C VAL A 317 -10.99 -25.09 15.10
N ALA A 318 -9.81 -25.07 15.71
CA ALA A 318 -9.65 -25.16 17.15
C ALA A 318 -8.78 -24.02 17.69
N PHE A 319 -9.21 -23.43 18.80
CA PHE A 319 -8.48 -22.41 19.55
C PHE A 319 -7.99 -23.02 20.86
N VAL A 320 -6.69 -23.30 20.96
CA VAL A 320 -6.11 -23.95 22.15
C VAL A 320 -5.36 -22.91 22.99
N PRO A 321 -5.81 -22.60 24.22
CA PRO A 321 -5.13 -21.64 25.09
C PRO A 321 -3.70 -22.08 25.42
N LYS A 322 -2.80 -21.11 25.68
CA LYS A 322 -1.38 -21.34 26.05
C LYS A 322 -0.56 -22.00 24.95
N GLY A 323 -0.82 -21.58 23.71
CA GLY A 323 -0.24 -22.15 22.50
C GLY A 323 1.13 -21.60 22.07
N CYS A 324 1.74 -20.72 22.86
CA CYS A 324 3.05 -20.12 22.61
C CYS A 324 4.01 -20.46 23.74
#